data_AF-A0A919J665-F1
#
_entry.id   AF-A0A919J665-F1
#
_cell.length_a   1.000
_cell.length_b   1.000
_cell.length_c   1.000
_cell.angle_alpha   90.00
_cell.angle_beta   90.00
_cell.angle_gamma   90.00
#
_symmetry.space_group_name_H-M   'P 1'
#
loop_
_entity.id
_entity.type
_entity.pdbx_description
1 polymer ?
#
loop_
_entity_poly.entity_id
_entity_poly.type
_entity_poly.pdbx_seq_one_letter_code
_entity_poly.pdbx_strand_id
1 'polypeptide(L)'
;MNPATLLVVDDSATKRYLLVSWLTRAGFTVQQAETGGEALRMLPGSGVDLVVLDVKLPDMSGFEVCERIKSDPEFGALPVIHVSAHAVDVVDRTQGLNRGADAYLVEPIEPDELIATCHAVLRYYSARQRAESLAARMVRLAETTLAINSSSTLPELIKAAAAGANDIFGGPVVVLAETADGESLAAIGSPPVVQPWSLAERNVAVGSLVRSDEPEDWDVIDWPAGESVAVAAARLRIDRPPVYVAVASSTQHAGFPVLRQLSQAIAAAVEAQRSYDEEHRIAVTLQRSLLQSRLPDVPGVQLGVLYEPASAQTEVGGDFYELTMLGGKLLVAIGDVAGHSLHAATVMAEVRHAVRAYAVEGHPPGTVLSLVNRFMRTVLPAESATLCLFTLDPATGAVRMASAGHLPPLLRTAGEVKFLQPRGPLLGINASRPDDLEFTIPAGGTLVLYTDGLVERRDSDIDVGLSALSRAAAEVESNLDDFCERLVLQLAGSGPQADDIAVVALRRA
;
A
#
# COMPACT_ATOMS: atom_id res chain seq x y z
N MET A 1 -9.45 33.77 23.94
CA MET A 1 -8.05 33.39 24.26
C MET A 1 -7.85 33.66 25.73
N ASN A 2 -7.28 32.71 26.46
CA ASN A 2 -6.88 32.99 27.84
C ASN A 2 -5.83 34.11 27.84
N PRO A 3 -5.90 35.05 28.78
CA PRO A 3 -4.90 36.11 28.91
C PRO A 3 -3.53 35.50 29.20
N ALA A 4 -2.49 35.95 28.47
CA ALA A 4 -1.13 35.48 28.67
C ALA A 4 -0.66 35.78 30.11
N THR A 5 0.10 34.85 30.68
CA THR A 5 0.58 34.92 32.07
C THR A 5 2.01 35.42 32.10
N LEU A 6 2.26 36.53 32.77
CA LEU A 6 3.57 37.15 32.89
C LEU A 6 4.10 36.94 34.31
N LEU A 7 5.38 36.63 34.45
CA LEU A 7 6.08 36.63 35.74
C LEU A 7 6.90 37.91 35.86
N VAL A 8 6.55 38.78 36.81
CA VAL A 8 7.31 39.99 37.12
C VAL A 8 8.23 39.70 38.31
N VAL A 9 9.53 39.85 38.10
CA VAL A 9 10.58 39.59 39.10
C VAL A 9 11.32 40.88 39.38
N ASP A 10 11.13 41.42 40.57
CA ASP A 10 11.72 42.70 40.97
C ASP A 10 11.77 42.75 42.50
N ASP A 11 12.82 43.27 43.13
CA ASP A 11 12.95 43.32 44.59
C ASP A 11 12.24 44.55 45.19
N SER A 12 12.15 45.65 44.43
CA SER A 12 11.52 46.90 44.82
C SER A 12 10.00 46.77 44.78
N ALA A 13 9.38 46.72 45.96
CA ALA A 13 7.93 46.62 46.10
C ALA A 13 7.15 47.71 45.34
N THR A 14 7.67 48.95 45.31
CA THR A 14 7.05 50.06 44.58
C THR A 14 7.09 49.84 43.06
N LYS A 15 8.25 49.42 42.53
CA LYS A 15 8.43 49.19 41.10
C LYS A 15 7.64 47.97 40.64
N ARG A 16 7.75 46.86 41.37
CA ARG A 16 6.95 45.64 41.15
C ARG A 16 5.46 45.95 41.09
N TYR A 17 4.94 46.74 42.05
CA TYR A 17 3.54 47.16 42.06
C TYR A 17 3.14 47.96 40.81
N LEU A 18 3.97 48.89 40.35
CA LEU A 18 3.71 49.67 39.14
C LEU A 18 3.66 48.79 37.88
N LEU A 19 4.68 47.95 37.68
CA LEU A 19 4.77 47.04 36.53
C LEU A 19 3.56 46.10 36.48
N VAL A 20 3.22 45.48 37.61
CA VAL A 20 2.05 44.60 37.74
C VAL A 20 0.78 45.37 37.42
N SER A 21 0.61 46.58 37.96
CA SER A 21 -0.58 47.40 37.73
C SER A 21 -0.76 47.78 36.26
N TRP A 22 0.32 48.07 35.53
CA TRP A 22 0.27 48.39 34.10
C TRP A 22 -0.07 47.14 33.27
N LEU A 23 0.61 46.03 33.52
CA LEU A 23 0.41 44.78 32.78
C LEU A 23 -0.97 44.17 33.02
N THR A 24 -1.46 44.16 34.26
CA THR A 24 -2.82 43.67 34.56
C THR A 24 -3.88 44.54 33.90
N ARG A 25 -3.70 45.87 33.84
CA ARG A 25 -4.61 46.78 33.12
C ARG A 25 -4.59 46.56 31.61
N ALA A 26 -3.47 46.10 31.06
CA ALA A 26 -3.36 45.70 29.65
C ALA A 26 -3.97 44.32 29.35
N GLY A 27 -4.50 43.63 30.37
CA GLY A 27 -5.21 42.35 30.21
C GLY A 27 -4.34 41.11 30.40
N PHE A 28 -3.13 41.24 30.94
CA PHE A 28 -2.28 40.11 31.29
C PHE A 28 -2.63 39.53 32.66
N THR A 29 -2.51 38.21 32.82
CA THR A 29 -2.43 37.59 34.15
C THR A 29 -1.00 37.80 34.65
N VAL A 30 -0.82 38.26 35.89
CA VAL A 30 0.53 38.58 36.39
C VAL A 30 0.83 37.82 37.68
N GLN A 31 1.90 37.03 37.65
CA GLN A 31 2.55 36.42 38.80
C GLN A 31 3.74 37.28 39.23
N GLN A 32 4.11 37.21 40.51
CA GLN A 32 5.14 38.08 41.09
C GLN A 32 6.15 37.25 41.87
N ALA A 33 7.43 37.64 41.77
CA ALA A 33 8.50 37.14 42.61
C ALA A 33 9.39 38.31 43.07
N GLU A 34 9.93 38.20 44.27
CA GLU A 34 10.79 39.25 44.87
C GLU A 34 12.28 38.94 44.69
N THR A 35 12.61 37.70 44.37
CA THR A 35 13.99 37.19 44.27
C THR A 35 14.16 36.28 43.06
N GLY A 36 15.39 36.14 42.55
CA GLY A 36 15.68 35.29 41.41
C GLY A 36 15.43 33.80 41.71
N GLY A 37 15.79 33.35 42.90
CA GLY A 37 15.57 31.99 43.38
C GLY A 37 14.10 31.66 43.66
N GLU A 38 13.26 32.65 43.96
CA GLU A 38 11.80 32.48 43.98
C GLU A 38 11.24 32.32 42.58
N ALA A 39 11.62 33.21 41.66
CA ALA A 39 11.17 33.17 40.27
C ALA A 39 11.44 31.80 39.63
N LEU A 40 12.65 31.26 39.77
CA LEU A 40 13.03 29.95 39.23
C LEU A 40 12.22 28.79 39.84
N ARG A 41 11.84 28.87 41.12
CA ARG A 41 11.00 27.84 41.76
C ARG A 41 9.54 27.91 41.33
N MET A 42 9.08 29.08 40.87
CA MET A 42 7.70 29.25 40.41
C MET A 42 7.51 28.73 38.99
N LEU A 43 8.53 28.69 38.14
CA LEU A 43 8.37 28.33 36.72
C LEU A 43 7.71 26.95 36.48
N PRO A 44 8.10 25.85 37.15
CA PRO A 44 7.49 24.54 36.92
C PRO A 44 5.97 24.53 37.16
N GLY A 45 5.21 24.19 36.12
CA GLY A 45 3.74 24.08 36.19
C GLY A 45 2.97 25.41 36.29
N SER A 46 3.64 26.56 36.19
CA SER A 46 3.00 27.89 36.36
C SER A 46 2.22 28.40 35.15
N GLY A 47 2.50 27.87 33.95
CA GLY A 47 1.91 28.36 32.70
C GLY A 47 2.34 29.79 32.33
N VAL A 48 3.52 30.24 32.78
CA VAL A 48 4.07 31.56 32.43
C VAL A 48 4.48 31.60 30.95
N ASP A 49 4.07 32.65 30.26
CA ASP A 49 4.32 32.90 28.83
C ASP A 49 5.46 33.91 28.58
N LEU A 50 5.83 34.73 29.58
CA LEU A 50 6.89 35.75 29.50
C LEU A 50 7.38 36.16 30.90
N VAL A 51 8.68 36.33 31.08
CA VAL A 51 9.27 36.88 32.30
C VAL A 51 9.71 38.33 32.08
N VAL A 52 9.26 39.24 32.96
CA VAL A 52 9.81 40.60 33.07
C VAL A 52 10.71 40.61 34.29
N LEU A 53 12.00 40.81 34.08
CA LEU A 53 13.04 40.47 35.06
C LEU A 53 13.94 41.68 35.32
N ASP A 54 13.96 42.15 36.56
CA ASP A 54 14.94 43.14 36.98
C ASP A 54 16.36 42.57 36.98
N VAL A 55 17.33 43.40 36.58
CA VAL A 55 18.74 42.99 36.52
C VAL A 55 19.39 42.90 37.92
N LYS A 56 18.94 43.71 38.89
CA LYS A 56 19.53 43.83 40.23
C LYS A 56 18.60 43.23 41.29
N LEU A 57 18.72 41.92 41.50
CA LEU A 57 18.01 41.21 42.57
C LEU A 57 18.94 40.95 43.77
N PRO A 58 18.38 40.77 44.98
CA PRO A 58 19.16 40.66 46.22
C PRO A 58 19.93 39.33 46.37
N ASP A 59 19.50 38.27 45.70
CA ASP A 59 20.03 36.91 45.87
C ASP A 59 20.93 36.44 44.71
N MET A 60 20.67 36.90 43.49
CA MET A 60 21.49 36.65 42.29
C MET A 60 21.25 37.73 41.24
N SER A 61 22.10 37.86 40.23
CA SER A 61 21.82 38.83 39.15
C SER A 61 20.67 38.35 38.26
N GLY A 62 19.85 39.27 37.75
CA GLY A 62 18.85 38.96 36.72
C GLY A 62 19.48 38.40 35.42
N PHE A 63 20.76 38.68 35.15
CA PHE A 63 21.49 37.99 34.07
C PHE A 63 21.67 36.50 34.34
N GLU A 64 21.97 36.13 35.59
CA GLU A 64 22.14 34.74 36.01
C GLU A 64 20.81 33.99 36.02
N VAL A 65 19.72 34.64 36.44
CA VAL A 65 18.36 34.08 36.35
C VAL A 65 18.00 33.78 34.90
N CYS A 66 18.23 34.74 33.99
CA CYS A 66 17.99 34.55 32.56
C CYS A 66 18.83 33.39 32.00
N GLU A 67 20.12 33.33 32.31
CA GLU A 67 21.01 32.25 31.87
C GLU A 67 20.52 30.87 32.35
N ARG A 68 20.03 30.79 33.60
CA ARG A 68 19.44 29.54 34.13
C ARG A 68 18.15 29.15 33.43
N ILE A 69 17.24 30.11 33.17
CA ILE A 69 16.00 29.87 32.40
C ILE A 69 16.35 29.34 31.01
N LYS A 70 17.29 30.00 30.32
CA LYS A 70 17.66 29.66 28.94
C LYS A 70 18.45 28.35 28.82
N SER A 71 19.13 27.93 29.88
CA SER A 71 19.85 26.65 29.92
C SER A 71 18.97 25.47 30.32
N ASP A 72 17.74 25.72 30.78
CA ASP A 72 16.81 24.68 31.19
C ASP A 72 16.14 24.05 29.96
N PRO A 73 16.08 22.70 29.84
CA PRO A 73 15.43 22.03 28.71
C PRO A 73 13.93 22.33 28.56
N GLU A 74 13.22 22.62 29.66
CA GLU A 74 11.79 22.91 29.66
C GLU A 74 11.52 24.40 29.40
N PHE A 75 12.33 25.29 29.98
CA PHE A 75 12.11 26.75 29.92
C PHE A 75 13.02 27.50 28.94
N GLY A 76 13.88 26.81 28.20
CA GLY A 76 14.84 27.44 27.28
C GLY A 76 14.20 28.35 26.23
N ALA A 77 12.95 28.06 25.84
CA ALA A 77 12.15 28.85 24.92
C ALA A 77 11.29 29.94 25.58
N LEU A 78 11.27 30.04 26.92
CA LEU A 78 10.50 31.04 27.64
C LEU A 78 11.10 32.43 27.41
N PRO A 79 10.34 33.41 26.91
CA PRO A 79 10.90 34.72 26.62
C PRO A 79 11.14 35.56 27.89
N VAL A 80 12.26 36.28 27.91
CA VAL A 80 12.71 37.09 29.05
C VAL A 80 12.97 38.54 28.60
N ILE A 81 12.33 39.50 29.26
CA ILE A 81 12.59 40.94 29.10
C ILE A 81 13.35 41.42 30.33
N HIS A 82 14.55 41.96 30.13
CA HIS A 82 15.29 42.62 31.21
C HIS A 82 14.81 44.05 31.43
N VAL A 83 14.68 44.44 32.69
CA VAL A 83 14.43 45.80 33.17
C VAL A 83 15.64 46.26 33.98
N SER A 84 16.13 47.47 33.73
CA SER A 84 17.31 47.97 34.43
C SER A 84 17.30 49.48 34.62
N ALA A 85 17.68 49.90 35.83
CA ALA A 85 17.83 51.31 36.22
C ALA A 85 19.01 52.06 35.55
N HIS A 86 19.88 51.37 34.80
CA HIS A 86 21.09 51.98 34.23
C HIS A 86 20.87 52.39 32.77
N ALA A 87 20.52 53.66 32.58
CA ALA A 87 20.79 54.35 31.33
C ALA A 87 22.30 54.63 31.26
N VAL A 88 22.93 54.26 30.13
CA VAL A 88 24.14 54.85 29.51
C VAL A 88 25.27 53.87 29.12
N ASP A 89 25.44 52.68 29.72
CA ASP A 89 26.47 51.74 29.23
C ASP A 89 25.93 50.76 28.18
N VAL A 90 26.36 50.94 26.92
CA VAL A 90 26.12 50.00 25.80
C VAL A 90 26.49 48.57 26.20
N VAL A 91 27.45 48.41 27.12
CA VAL A 91 27.95 47.12 27.63
C VAL A 91 26.85 46.30 28.30
N ASP A 92 26.01 46.88 29.16
CA ASP A 92 25.01 46.14 29.95
C ASP A 92 23.83 45.65 29.08
N ARG A 93 23.37 46.49 28.14
CA ARG A 93 22.35 46.08 27.14
C ARG A 93 22.86 44.95 26.26
N THR A 94 24.13 45.02 25.86
CA THR A 94 24.78 43.99 25.04
C THR A 94 24.97 42.71 25.86
N GLN A 95 25.27 42.82 27.15
CA GLN A 95 25.43 41.69 28.06
C GLN A 95 24.11 40.95 28.30
N GLY A 96 22.99 41.65 28.49
CA GLY A 96 21.67 41.04 28.63
C GLY A 96 21.23 40.26 27.39
N LEU A 97 21.32 40.88 26.21
CA LEU A 97 20.97 40.24 24.94
C LEU A 97 21.89 39.05 24.62
N ASN A 98 23.21 39.18 24.84
CA ASN A 98 24.17 38.08 24.62
C ASN A 98 23.98 36.90 25.59
N ARG A 99 23.33 37.12 26.73
CA ARG A 99 23.00 36.08 27.73
C ARG A 99 21.57 35.54 27.57
N GLY A 100 20.93 35.84 26.44
CA GLY A 100 19.69 35.20 26.01
C GLY A 100 18.41 35.99 26.29
N ALA A 101 18.48 37.21 26.84
CA ALA A 101 17.29 38.05 26.97
C ALA A 101 16.74 38.43 25.58
N ASP A 102 15.42 38.45 25.46
CA ASP A 102 14.71 38.71 24.20
C ASP A 102 14.47 40.20 23.96
N ALA A 103 14.40 40.97 25.05
CA ALA A 103 14.37 42.42 25.01
C ALA A 103 15.01 43.01 26.27
N TYR A 104 15.36 44.29 26.20
CA TYR A 104 15.96 45.02 27.30
C TYR A 104 15.35 46.43 27.35
N LEU A 105 14.77 46.79 28.49
CA LEU A 105 14.15 48.07 28.77
C LEU A 105 14.94 48.83 29.84
N VAL A 106 15.16 50.12 29.58
CA VAL A 106 15.94 51.01 30.45
C VAL A 106 14.98 51.90 31.23
N GLU A 107 15.19 52.05 32.53
CA GLU A 107 14.40 52.97 33.34
C GLU A 107 14.83 54.44 33.14
N PRO A 108 13.90 55.41 33.23
CA PRO A 108 12.46 55.24 33.51
C PRO A 108 11.71 54.64 32.31
N ILE A 109 10.91 53.59 32.58
CA ILE A 109 10.15 52.88 31.54
C ILE A 109 8.78 53.53 31.39
N GLU A 110 8.45 53.93 30.16
CA GLU A 110 7.09 54.36 29.83
C GLU A 110 6.14 53.15 29.77
N PRO A 111 4.94 53.21 30.37
CA PRO A 111 4.01 52.08 30.43
C PRO A 111 3.69 51.48 29.06
N ASP A 112 3.49 52.35 28.06
CA ASP A 112 3.17 51.94 26.69
C ASP A 112 4.35 51.21 26.01
N GLU A 113 5.60 51.56 26.34
CA GLU A 113 6.79 50.89 25.82
C GLU A 113 6.94 49.47 26.37
N LEU A 114 6.70 49.28 27.68
CA LEU A 114 6.69 47.97 28.31
C LEU A 114 5.62 47.07 27.68
N ILE A 115 4.38 47.57 27.61
CA ILE A 115 3.24 46.82 27.08
C ILE A 115 3.48 46.46 25.61
N ALA A 116 3.97 47.40 24.79
CA ALA A 116 4.29 47.15 23.39
C ALA A 116 5.38 46.10 23.22
N THR A 117 6.43 46.15 24.04
CA THR A 117 7.53 45.17 24.03
C THR A 117 7.02 43.78 24.43
N CYS A 118 6.24 43.66 25.51
CA CYS A 118 5.61 42.40 25.92
C CYS A 118 4.76 41.80 24.79
N HIS A 119 3.89 42.58 24.17
CA HIS A 119 3.08 42.10 23.04
C HIS A 119 3.92 41.71 21.82
N ALA A 120 5.00 42.45 21.51
CA ALA A 120 5.86 42.14 20.39
C ALA A 120 6.60 40.81 20.58
N VAL A 121 7.17 40.58 21.77
CA VAL A 121 7.89 39.35 22.11
C VAL A 121 6.92 38.16 22.13
N LEU A 122 5.76 38.28 22.78
CA LEU A 122 4.73 37.23 22.78
C LEU A 122 4.23 36.90 21.37
N ARG A 123 4.06 37.91 20.50
CA ARG A 123 3.68 37.69 19.10
C ARG A 123 4.75 36.93 18.32
N TYR A 124 6.03 37.23 18.55
CA TYR A 124 7.14 36.51 17.92
C TYR A 124 7.20 35.05 18.38
N TYR A 125 7.13 34.80 19.69
CA TYR A 125 7.21 33.44 20.23
C TYR A 125 5.99 32.59 19.90
N SER A 126 4.78 33.14 19.94
CA SER A 126 3.59 32.44 19.47
C SER A 126 3.63 32.13 17.96
N ALA A 127 4.28 32.97 17.14
CA ALA A 127 4.51 32.65 15.73
C ALA A 127 5.53 31.52 15.55
N ARG A 128 6.63 31.56 16.32
CA ARG A 128 7.66 30.51 16.32
C ARG A 128 7.11 29.15 16.74
N GLN A 129 6.39 29.08 17.86
CA GLN A 129 5.80 27.82 18.36
C GLN A 129 4.78 27.24 17.36
N ARG A 130 4.00 28.11 16.69
CA ARG A 130 3.12 27.68 15.59
C ARG A 130 3.90 27.11 14.41
N ALA A 131 5.02 27.71 14.03
CA ALA A 131 5.87 27.22 12.95
C ALA A 131 6.53 25.87 13.30
N GLU A 132 7.05 25.72 14.52
CA GLU A 132 7.63 24.46 15.00
C GLU A 132 6.59 23.33 15.07
N SER A 133 5.38 23.62 15.59
CA SER A 133 4.27 22.67 15.61
C SER A 133 3.84 22.25 14.19
N LEU A 134 3.77 23.20 13.26
CA LEU A 134 3.48 22.90 11.86
C LEU A 134 4.56 22.02 11.23
N ALA A 135 5.85 22.34 11.46
CA ALA A 135 6.96 21.56 10.94
C ALA A 135 6.90 20.11 11.46
N ALA A 136 6.63 19.92 12.75
CA ALA A 136 6.44 18.60 13.34
C ALA A 136 5.27 17.84 12.69
N ARG A 137 4.14 18.51 12.44
CA ARG A 137 2.99 17.91 11.74
C ARG A 137 3.30 17.58 10.28
N MET A 138 4.10 18.39 9.59
CA MET A 138 4.52 18.11 8.21
C MET A 138 5.42 16.88 8.12
N VAL A 139 6.34 16.71 9.08
CA VAL A 139 7.17 15.50 9.17
C VAL A 139 6.29 14.26 9.33
N ARG A 140 5.34 14.29 10.29
CA ARG A 140 4.39 13.19 10.50
C ARG A 140 3.52 12.92 9.28
N LEU A 141 3.08 13.96 8.56
CA LEU A 141 2.34 13.80 7.31
C LEU A 141 3.17 13.08 6.23
N ALA A 142 4.45 13.41 6.10
CA ALA A 142 5.35 12.76 5.14
C ALA A 142 5.57 11.28 5.49
N GLU A 143 5.82 10.97 6.77
CA GLU A 143 5.96 9.60 7.28
C GLU A 143 4.66 8.79 7.07
N THR A 144 3.51 9.40 7.35
CA THR A 144 2.19 8.80 7.13
C THR A 144 1.97 8.49 5.66
N THR A 145 2.31 9.44 4.77
CA THR A 145 2.16 9.25 3.32
C THR A 145 3.01 8.10 2.83
N LEU A 146 4.23 7.93 3.34
CA LEU A 146 5.08 6.79 3.00
C LEU A 146 4.46 5.46 3.47
N ALA A 147 3.97 5.39 4.72
CA ALA A 147 3.36 4.19 5.28
C ALA A 147 2.10 3.75 4.51
N ILE A 148 1.27 4.72 4.10
CA ILE A 148 0.08 4.49 3.27
C ILE A 148 0.50 3.91 1.91
N ASN A 149 1.50 4.50 1.24
CA ASN A 149 1.93 4.05 -0.09
C ASN A 149 2.70 2.70 -0.06
N SER A 150 3.21 2.28 1.09
CA SER A 150 3.82 0.96 1.26
C SER A 150 2.83 -0.16 1.57
N SER A 151 1.55 0.15 1.75
CA SER A 151 0.51 -0.83 2.07
C SER A 151 0.07 -1.59 0.81
N SER A 152 -0.17 -2.90 0.92
CA SER A 152 -0.52 -3.74 -0.24
C SER A 152 -2.02 -3.98 -0.38
N THR A 153 -2.82 -3.60 0.61
CA THR A 153 -4.27 -3.78 0.63
C THR A 153 -4.98 -2.54 1.18
N LEU A 154 -6.23 -2.33 0.78
CA LEU A 154 -7.03 -1.21 1.28
C LEU A 154 -7.16 -1.20 2.82
N PRO A 155 -7.45 -2.32 3.51
CA PRO A 155 -7.50 -2.34 4.98
C PRO A 155 -6.19 -1.91 5.65
N GLU A 156 -5.03 -2.39 5.17
CA GLU A 156 -3.74 -1.98 5.69
C GLU A 156 -3.47 -0.49 5.46
N LEU A 157 -3.84 0.01 4.27
CA LEU A 157 -3.71 1.40 3.87
C LEU A 157 -4.51 2.32 4.82
N ILE A 158 -5.81 2.05 5.03
CA ILE A 158 -6.63 2.90 5.91
C ILE A 158 -6.23 2.76 7.37
N LYS A 159 -5.71 1.61 7.79
CA LYS A 159 -5.13 1.40 9.12
C LYS A 159 -3.88 2.26 9.35
N ALA A 160 -2.96 2.28 8.38
CA ALA A 160 -1.77 3.13 8.41
C ALA A 160 -2.15 4.62 8.39
N ALA A 161 -3.15 4.98 7.59
CA ALA A 161 -3.69 6.33 7.54
C ALA A 161 -4.29 6.78 8.89
N ALA A 162 -5.06 5.92 9.55
CA ALA A 162 -5.64 6.21 10.87
C ALA A 162 -4.57 6.34 11.95
N ALA A 163 -3.54 5.51 11.95
CA ALA A 163 -2.39 5.64 12.86
C ALA A 163 -1.69 6.99 12.67
N GLY A 164 -1.35 7.34 11.42
CA GLY A 164 -0.67 8.59 11.10
C GLY A 164 -1.52 9.83 11.41
N ALA A 165 -2.83 9.77 11.15
CA ALA A 165 -3.76 10.82 11.55
C ALA A 165 -3.81 10.99 13.07
N ASN A 166 -3.87 9.90 13.84
CA ASN A 166 -3.85 9.97 15.31
C ASN A 166 -2.53 10.62 15.80
N ASP A 167 -1.40 10.30 15.19
CA ASP A 167 -0.11 10.90 15.50
C ASP A 167 -0.03 12.40 15.17
N ILE A 168 -0.71 12.85 14.11
CA ILE A 168 -0.75 14.26 13.69
C ILE A 168 -1.68 15.10 14.57
N PHE A 169 -2.83 14.54 14.96
CA PHE A 169 -3.92 15.28 15.61
C PHE A 169 -4.07 15.01 17.11
N GLY A 170 -3.57 13.89 17.61
CA GLY A 170 -3.52 13.56 19.05
C GLY A 170 -4.89 13.27 19.68
N GLY A 171 -5.84 12.72 18.93
CA GLY A 171 -7.21 12.46 19.38
C GLY A 171 -7.92 11.41 18.52
N PRO A 172 -9.22 11.17 18.75
CA PRO A 172 -9.98 10.18 18.00
C PRO A 172 -9.99 10.50 16.49
N VAL A 173 -9.82 9.46 15.70
CA VAL A 173 -9.77 9.51 14.23
C VAL A 173 -10.67 8.45 13.64
N VAL A 174 -11.32 8.80 12.54
CA VAL A 174 -11.94 7.84 11.61
C VAL A 174 -11.38 8.09 10.20
N VAL A 175 -10.89 7.04 9.55
CA VAL A 175 -10.60 7.04 8.12
C VAL A 175 -11.57 6.10 7.42
N LEU A 176 -12.38 6.62 6.51
CA LEU A 176 -13.38 5.86 5.76
C LEU A 176 -13.01 5.81 4.28
N ALA A 177 -12.98 4.60 3.72
CA ALA A 177 -12.83 4.37 2.29
C ALA A 177 -13.68 3.17 1.85
N GLU A 178 -14.01 3.15 0.56
CA GLU A 178 -14.76 2.05 -0.06
C GLU A 178 -13.83 1.15 -0.88
N THR A 179 -14.06 -0.16 -0.86
CA THR A 179 -13.37 -1.13 -1.73
C THR A 179 -13.81 -0.95 -3.18
N ALA A 180 -13.11 -1.60 -4.12
CA ALA A 180 -13.54 -1.64 -5.53
C ALA A 180 -14.90 -2.35 -5.71
N ASP A 181 -15.26 -3.23 -4.78
CA ASP A 181 -16.53 -4.00 -4.80
C ASP A 181 -17.69 -3.29 -4.10
N GLY A 182 -17.48 -2.07 -3.61
CA GLY A 182 -18.52 -1.25 -2.98
C GLY A 182 -18.68 -1.42 -1.46
N GLU A 183 -17.77 -2.14 -0.81
CA GLU A 183 -17.79 -2.31 0.65
C GLU A 183 -17.13 -1.11 1.34
N SER A 184 -17.84 -0.46 2.26
CA SER A 184 -17.30 0.65 3.06
C SER A 184 -16.59 0.14 4.31
N LEU A 185 -15.33 0.57 4.49
CA LEU A 185 -14.48 0.21 5.61
C LEU A 185 -14.03 1.46 6.38
N ALA A 186 -14.12 1.40 7.70
CA ALA A 186 -13.62 2.44 8.60
C ALA A 186 -12.44 1.91 9.43
N ALA A 187 -11.36 2.69 9.47
CA ALA A 187 -10.27 2.50 10.42
C ALA A 187 -10.41 3.50 11.57
N ILE A 188 -10.42 2.98 12.81
CA ILE A 188 -10.71 3.76 14.02
C ILE A 188 -9.78 3.42 15.18
N GLY A 189 -9.61 4.35 16.11
CA GLY A 189 -8.92 4.12 17.39
C GLY A 189 -7.38 4.17 17.33
N SER A 190 -6.75 3.91 18.48
CA SER A 190 -5.30 3.87 18.66
C SER A 190 -4.93 2.75 19.67
N PRO A 191 -4.37 1.60 19.23
CA PRO A 191 -3.98 1.28 17.86
C PRO A 191 -5.20 1.13 16.93
N PRO A 192 -5.07 1.42 15.62
CA PRO A 192 -6.24 1.42 14.74
C PRO A 192 -6.75 0.01 14.42
N VAL A 193 -8.07 -0.12 14.39
CA VAL A 193 -8.81 -1.32 14.00
C VAL A 193 -9.67 -1.00 12.77
N VAL A 194 -9.68 -1.90 11.79
CA VAL A 194 -10.50 -1.80 10.58
C VAL A 194 -11.78 -2.60 10.77
N GLN A 195 -12.93 -1.99 10.47
CA GLN A 195 -14.23 -2.65 10.52
C GLN A 195 -15.16 -2.16 9.41
N PRO A 196 -16.12 -2.98 8.96
CA PRO A 196 -17.18 -2.52 8.05
C PRO A 196 -18.02 -1.43 8.73
N TRP A 197 -18.14 -0.28 8.08
CA TRP A 197 -19.01 0.82 8.52
C TRP A 197 -19.21 1.78 7.34
N SER A 198 -20.41 2.34 7.23
CA SER A 198 -20.79 3.22 6.11
C SER A 198 -21.34 4.54 6.62
N LEU A 199 -20.94 5.63 5.98
CA LEU A 199 -21.55 6.94 6.19
C LEU A 199 -22.74 7.11 5.23
N ALA A 200 -23.86 7.63 5.71
CA ALA A 200 -25.00 7.97 4.86
C ALA A 200 -24.56 8.89 3.69
N GLU A 201 -25.09 8.66 2.48
CA GLU A 201 -24.64 9.35 1.27
C GLU A 201 -24.57 10.87 1.44
N ARG A 202 -23.36 11.43 1.27
CA ARG A 202 -23.12 12.87 1.23
C ARG A 202 -22.57 13.24 -0.14
N ASN A 203 -23.17 14.24 -0.77
CA ASN A 203 -22.78 14.67 -2.11
C ASN A 203 -21.43 15.42 -2.05
N VAL A 204 -20.34 14.70 -2.34
CA VAL A 204 -18.98 15.26 -2.40
C VAL A 204 -18.60 15.50 -3.87
N ALA A 205 -18.40 16.76 -4.22
CA ALA A 205 -17.89 17.15 -5.54
C ALA A 205 -16.43 16.69 -5.73
N VAL A 206 -15.99 16.56 -6.98
CA VAL A 206 -14.59 16.27 -7.30
C VAL A 206 -13.69 17.37 -6.73
N GLY A 207 -12.62 16.97 -6.04
CA GLY A 207 -11.74 17.83 -5.28
C GLY A 207 -11.66 17.40 -3.82
N SER A 208 -11.29 18.35 -2.95
CA SER A 208 -11.22 18.11 -1.51
C SER A 208 -11.83 19.28 -0.75
N LEU A 209 -12.58 18.99 0.30
CA LEU A 209 -13.16 19.98 1.19
C LEU A 209 -12.94 19.58 2.65
N VAL A 210 -12.99 20.57 3.54
CA VAL A 210 -13.03 20.35 4.99
C VAL A 210 -14.30 21.00 5.50
N ARG A 211 -15.08 20.26 6.28
CA ARG A 211 -16.33 20.72 6.89
C ARG A 211 -16.40 20.33 8.36
N SER A 212 -17.40 20.87 9.06
CA SER A 212 -17.75 20.44 10.41
C SER A 212 -19.04 19.61 10.31
N ASP A 213 -19.02 18.41 10.88
CA ASP A 213 -20.17 17.51 11.02
C ASP A 213 -20.52 17.34 12.51
N GLU A 214 -21.71 16.83 12.79
CA GLU A 214 -22.13 16.46 14.15
C GLU A 214 -21.53 15.09 14.52
N PRO A 215 -21.15 14.86 15.80
CA PRO A 215 -20.61 13.56 16.24
C PRO A 215 -21.51 12.36 15.98
N GLU A 216 -22.83 12.56 16.00
CA GLU A 216 -23.84 11.51 15.77
C GLU A 216 -23.77 10.91 14.36
N ASP A 217 -23.28 11.68 13.37
CA ASP A 217 -23.05 11.18 12.01
C ASP A 217 -21.84 10.23 11.91
N TRP A 218 -21.01 10.19 12.95
CA TRP A 218 -19.74 9.46 13.03
C TRP A 218 -19.71 8.53 14.25
N ASP A 219 -20.81 7.82 14.48
CA ASP A 219 -21.09 6.94 15.63
C ASP A 219 -20.19 5.69 15.75
N VAL A 220 -19.28 5.51 14.81
CA VAL A 220 -18.30 4.42 14.79
C VAL A 220 -17.27 4.50 15.93
N ILE A 221 -17.09 5.67 16.54
CA ILE A 221 -16.21 5.91 17.70
C ILE A 221 -16.80 6.98 18.62
N ASP A 222 -16.45 6.93 19.91
CA ASP A 222 -16.81 7.97 20.87
C ASP A 222 -15.98 9.25 20.68
N TRP A 223 -16.66 10.37 20.43
CA TRP A 223 -16.06 11.69 20.33
C TRP A 223 -16.05 12.43 21.67
N PRO A 224 -15.12 13.37 21.90
CA PRO A 224 -15.09 14.16 23.13
C PRO A 224 -16.37 14.99 23.29
N ALA A 225 -16.88 15.08 24.52
CA ALA A 225 -18.18 15.70 24.78
C ALA A 225 -18.21 17.19 24.43
N GLY A 226 -19.24 17.61 23.68
CA GLY A 226 -19.45 19.00 23.27
C GLY A 226 -18.54 19.48 22.14
N GLU A 227 -17.83 18.55 21.47
CA GLU A 227 -16.94 18.85 20.36
C GLU A 227 -17.55 18.44 19.01
N SER A 228 -17.44 19.30 18.00
CA SER A 228 -17.83 18.95 16.63
C SER A 228 -16.75 18.12 15.92
N VAL A 229 -17.10 17.46 14.83
CA VAL A 229 -16.17 16.63 14.05
C VAL A 229 -15.70 17.38 12.81
N ALA A 230 -14.38 17.59 12.69
CA ALA A 230 -13.79 18.14 11.47
C ALA A 230 -13.57 17.01 10.46
N VAL A 231 -14.26 17.09 9.33
CA VAL A 231 -14.24 16.06 8.28
C VAL A 231 -13.60 16.62 7.03
N ALA A 232 -12.48 16.03 6.61
CA ALA A 232 -11.98 16.19 5.27
C ALA A 232 -12.53 15.09 4.36
N ALA A 233 -13.15 15.50 3.26
CA ALA A 233 -13.58 14.60 2.21
C ALA A 233 -12.76 14.89 0.95
N ALA A 234 -12.22 13.85 0.32
CA ALA A 234 -11.47 13.93 -0.91
C ALA A 234 -12.01 12.96 -1.95
N ARG A 235 -12.31 13.47 -3.13
CA ARG A 235 -12.82 12.72 -4.27
C ARG A 235 -12.00 13.10 -5.51
N LEU A 236 -11.26 12.14 -6.06
CA LEU A 236 -10.41 12.42 -7.22
C LEU A 236 -11.14 12.29 -8.55
N ARG A 237 -12.18 11.43 -8.62
CA ARG A 237 -12.98 11.20 -9.84
C ARG A 237 -14.47 11.12 -9.53
N ILE A 238 -15.30 11.49 -10.50
CA ILE A 238 -16.76 11.55 -10.35
C ILE A 238 -17.43 10.17 -10.34
N ASP A 239 -16.77 9.15 -10.86
CA ASP A 239 -17.21 7.75 -10.89
C ASP A 239 -16.71 6.95 -9.67
N ARG A 240 -15.91 7.58 -8.81
CA ARG A 240 -15.31 6.93 -7.64
C ARG A 240 -15.89 7.48 -6.34
N PRO A 241 -16.08 6.64 -5.31
CA PRO A 241 -16.54 7.10 -4.01
C PRO A 241 -15.43 7.90 -3.30
N PRO A 242 -15.81 8.95 -2.55
CA PRO A 242 -14.88 9.77 -1.79
C PRO A 242 -14.22 8.98 -0.65
N VAL A 243 -13.07 9.46 -0.22
CA VAL A 243 -12.43 9.08 1.05
C VAL A 243 -12.73 10.16 2.08
N TYR A 244 -12.91 9.76 3.34
CA TYR A 244 -13.10 10.68 4.44
C TYR A 244 -12.07 10.47 5.54
N VAL A 245 -11.65 11.58 6.14
CA VAL A 245 -10.86 11.61 7.38
C VAL A 245 -11.58 12.53 8.35
N ALA A 246 -12.03 11.97 9.46
CA ALA A 246 -12.71 12.69 10.52
C ALA A 246 -11.82 12.74 11.77
N VAL A 247 -11.72 13.93 12.38
CA VAL A 247 -10.96 14.19 13.59
C VAL A 247 -11.71 15.19 14.48
N ALA A 248 -11.34 15.28 15.75
CA ALA A 248 -11.96 16.23 16.67
C ALA A 248 -11.63 17.69 16.26
N SER A 249 -12.61 18.58 16.20
CA SER A 249 -12.43 19.93 15.62
C SER A 249 -11.40 20.80 16.35
N SER A 250 -11.19 20.60 17.66
CA SER A 250 -10.20 21.32 18.47
C SER A 250 -8.76 21.03 18.05
N THR A 251 -8.52 19.90 17.38
CA THR A 251 -7.19 19.51 16.88
C THR A 251 -6.78 20.33 15.64
N GLN A 252 -7.76 20.95 14.97
CA GLN A 252 -7.55 21.80 13.81
C GLN A 252 -6.99 23.16 14.21
N HIS A 253 -6.00 23.63 13.46
CA HIS A 253 -5.40 24.94 13.66
C HIS A 253 -5.71 25.82 12.46
N ALA A 254 -6.31 26.99 12.71
CA ALA A 254 -6.65 27.94 11.66
C ALA A 254 -5.41 28.34 10.85
N GLY A 255 -5.51 28.25 9.52
CA GLY A 255 -4.45 28.61 8.58
C GLY A 255 -3.61 27.45 8.03
N PHE A 256 -3.77 26.22 8.55
CA PHE A 256 -2.98 25.06 8.09
C PHE A 256 -3.88 23.93 7.58
N PRO A 257 -3.86 23.62 6.27
CA PRO A 257 -4.75 22.62 5.68
C PRO A 257 -4.22 21.18 5.83
N VAL A 258 -3.60 20.82 6.97
CA VAL A 258 -2.97 19.49 7.17
C VAL A 258 -3.98 18.36 6.98
N LEU A 259 -5.19 18.50 7.55
CA LEU A 259 -6.25 17.50 7.40
C LEU A 259 -6.67 17.33 5.93
N ARG A 260 -6.74 18.43 5.18
CA ARG A 260 -7.02 18.40 3.73
C ARG A 260 -5.91 17.67 2.98
N GLN A 261 -4.65 18.01 3.24
CA GLN A 261 -3.50 17.36 2.58
C GLN A 261 -3.45 15.86 2.89
N LEU A 262 -3.69 15.47 4.14
CA LEU A 262 -3.78 14.06 4.52
C LEU A 262 -4.90 13.35 3.76
N SER A 263 -6.12 13.93 3.69
CA SER A 263 -7.22 13.34 2.94
C SER A 263 -6.92 13.19 1.44
N GLN A 264 -6.19 14.13 0.85
CA GLN A 264 -5.77 14.08 -0.55
C GLN A 264 -4.74 12.97 -0.77
N ALA A 265 -3.77 12.84 0.13
CA ALA A 265 -2.76 11.78 0.07
C ALA A 265 -3.38 10.38 0.20
N ILE A 266 -4.31 10.21 1.16
CA ILE A 266 -5.05 8.94 1.32
C ILE A 266 -5.90 8.68 0.07
N ALA A 267 -6.65 9.66 -0.43
CA ALA A 267 -7.48 9.48 -1.63
C ALA A 267 -6.65 9.09 -2.86
N ALA A 268 -5.45 9.65 -3.02
CA ALA A 268 -4.54 9.28 -4.11
C ALA A 268 -4.05 7.83 -3.99
N ALA A 269 -3.66 7.41 -2.78
CA ALA A 269 -3.22 6.04 -2.54
C ALA A 269 -4.38 5.02 -2.69
N VAL A 270 -5.58 5.36 -2.19
CA VAL A 270 -6.78 4.53 -2.37
C VAL A 270 -7.15 4.39 -3.85
N GLU A 271 -7.07 5.46 -4.63
CA GLU A 271 -7.38 5.38 -6.07
C GLU A 271 -6.34 4.55 -6.84
N ALA A 272 -5.05 4.66 -6.47
CA ALA A 272 -4.01 3.81 -7.03
C ALA A 272 -4.29 2.33 -6.73
N GLN A 273 -4.63 2.00 -5.48
CA GLN A 273 -4.98 0.64 -5.08
C GLN A 273 -6.21 0.11 -5.81
N ARG A 274 -7.30 0.90 -5.89
CA ARG A 274 -8.50 0.52 -6.64
C ARG A 274 -8.23 0.28 -8.12
N SER A 275 -7.41 1.12 -8.74
CA SER A 275 -7.07 0.98 -10.16
C SER A 275 -6.28 -0.29 -10.40
N TYR A 276 -5.32 -0.60 -9.53
CA TYR A 276 -4.57 -1.85 -9.56
C TYR A 276 -5.47 -3.07 -9.39
N ASP A 277 -6.33 -3.06 -8.36
CA ASP A 277 -7.27 -4.17 -8.08
C ASP A 277 -8.24 -4.39 -9.26
N GLU A 278 -8.74 -3.31 -9.88
CA GLU A 278 -9.64 -3.39 -11.03
C GLU A 278 -8.95 -3.91 -12.28
N GLU A 279 -7.77 -3.40 -12.61
CA GLU A 279 -6.96 -3.87 -13.75
C GLU A 279 -6.64 -5.36 -13.59
N HIS A 280 -6.18 -5.77 -12.41
CA HIS A 280 -5.90 -7.17 -12.10
C HIS A 280 -7.15 -8.05 -12.26
N ARG A 281 -8.30 -7.63 -11.71
CA ARG A 281 -9.56 -8.36 -11.82
C ARG A 281 -10.03 -8.51 -13.27
N ILE A 282 -9.92 -7.46 -14.08
CA ILE A 282 -10.24 -7.51 -15.52
C ILE A 282 -9.34 -8.52 -16.21
N ALA A 283 -8.04 -8.47 -15.94
CA ALA A 283 -7.04 -9.29 -16.59
C ALA A 283 -7.25 -10.80 -16.28
N VAL A 284 -7.46 -11.16 -15.01
CA VAL A 284 -7.79 -12.54 -14.59
C VAL A 284 -9.12 -13.01 -15.17
N THR A 285 -10.13 -12.13 -15.23
CA THR A 285 -11.44 -12.48 -15.81
C THR A 285 -11.33 -12.75 -17.31
N LEU A 286 -10.57 -11.94 -18.04
CA LEU A 286 -10.32 -12.14 -19.47
C LEU A 286 -9.57 -13.46 -19.71
N GLN A 287 -8.49 -13.72 -18.98
CA GLN A 287 -7.74 -14.98 -19.08
C GLN A 287 -8.63 -16.20 -18.88
N ARG A 288 -9.43 -16.22 -17.80
CA ARG A 288 -10.39 -17.30 -17.53
C ARG A 288 -11.42 -17.48 -18.64
N SER A 289 -11.83 -16.39 -19.30
CA SER A 289 -12.76 -16.44 -20.43
C SER A 289 -12.13 -16.98 -21.72
N LEU A 290 -10.81 -16.83 -21.86
CA LEU A 290 -10.03 -17.33 -23.00
C LEU A 290 -9.71 -18.82 -22.88
N LEU A 291 -9.70 -19.37 -21.67
CA LEU A 291 -9.54 -20.80 -21.41
C LEU A 291 -10.84 -21.57 -21.65
N GLN A 292 -10.72 -22.87 -21.92
CA GLN A 292 -11.86 -23.73 -22.19
C GLN A 292 -12.64 -24.03 -20.90
N SER A 293 -13.90 -23.64 -20.84
CA SER A 293 -14.75 -23.81 -19.64
C SER A 293 -15.40 -25.20 -19.51
N ARG A 294 -15.40 -26.02 -20.57
CA ARG A 294 -16.00 -27.36 -20.57
C ARG A 294 -15.20 -28.36 -21.38
N LEU A 295 -14.87 -29.49 -20.76
CA LEU A 295 -14.20 -30.60 -21.42
C LEU A 295 -15.16 -31.36 -22.36
N PRO A 296 -14.68 -31.87 -23.50
CA PRO A 296 -15.49 -32.72 -24.37
C PRO A 296 -15.75 -34.08 -23.71
N ASP A 297 -16.93 -34.66 -23.96
CA ASP A 297 -17.20 -36.05 -23.61
C ASP A 297 -16.61 -36.96 -24.70
N VAL A 298 -15.70 -37.85 -24.30
CA VAL A 298 -14.95 -38.72 -25.23
C VAL A 298 -15.14 -40.17 -24.81
N PRO A 299 -15.97 -40.95 -25.53
CA PRO A 299 -16.20 -42.35 -25.18
C PRO A 299 -14.90 -43.16 -25.08
N GLY A 300 -14.71 -43.86 -23.95
CA GLY A 300 -13.53 -44.67 -23.69
C GLY A 300 -12.29 -43.88 -23.22
N VAL A 301 -12.43 -42.59 -22.95
CA VAL A 301 -11.35 -41.73 -22.47
C VAL A 301 -11.85 -40.86 -21.32
N GLN A 302 -11.15 -40.91 -20.19
CA GLN A 302 -11.36 -39.99 -19.07
C GLN A 302 -10.39 -38.82 -19.19
N LEU A 303 -10.87 -37.62 -18.87
CA LEU A 303 -10.11 -36.37 -18.91
C LEU A 303 -10.15 -35.75 -17.52
N GLY A 304 -9.02 -35.19 -17.09
CA GLY A 304 -8.92 -34.32 -15.91
C GLY A 304 -8.06 -33.12 -16.26
N VAL A 305 -8.50 -31.93 -15.86
CA VAL A 305 -7.76 -30.69 -16.12
C VAL A 305 -7.78 -29.83 -14.88
N LEU A 306 -6.61 -29.35 -14.49
CA LEU A 306 -6.45 -28.36 -13.44
C LEU A 306 -5.68 -27.17 -13.99
N TYR A 307 -6.15 -25.97 -13.65
CA TYR A 307 -5.49 -24.73 -13.99
C TYR A 307 -5.42 -23.87 -12.73
N GLU A 308 -4.21 -23.61 -12.24
CA GLU A 308 -3.94 -22.77 -11.07
C GLU A 308 -3.16 -21.54 -11.53
N PRO A 309 -3.75 -20.32 -11.45
CA PRO A 309 -3.03 -19.11 -11.81
C PRO A 309 -1.92 -18.80 -10.79
N ALA A 310 -0.90 -18.08 -11.24
CA ALA A 310 0.14 -17.53 -10.37
C ALA A 310 -0.46 -16.66 -9.25
N SER A 311 0.30 -16.48 -8.16
CA SER A 311 -0.16 -15.79 -6.94
C SER A 311 -0.90 -14.47 -7.17
N ALA A 312 -1.67 -14.00 -6.17
CA ALA A 312 -2.47 -12.77 -6.25
C ALA A 312 -1.67 -11.48 -6.59
N GLN A 313 -0.34 -11.52 -6.60
CA GLN A 313 0.53 -10.38 -6.93
C GLN A 313 1.13 -10.46 -8.35
N THR A 314 0.98 -11.58 -9.05
CA THR A 314 1.55 -11.83 -10.38
C THR A 314 0.54 -11.53 -11.49
N GLU A 315 1.03 -10.99 -12.60
CA GLU A 315 0.23 -10.65 -13.79
C GLU A 315 -0.37 -11.92 -14.45
N VAL A 316 -1.27 -11.70 -15.40
CA VAL A 316 -1.90 -12.75 -16.22
C VAL A 316 -0.87 -13.61 -16.93
N GLY A 317 -0.93 -14.94 -16.79
CA GLY A 317 0.02 -15.81 -17.48
C GLY A 317 -0.41 -16.32 -18.86
N GLY A 318 0.57 -16.88 -19.55
CA GLY A 318 0.52 -17.32 -20.94
C GLY A 318 0.07 -18.77 -21.13
N ASP A 319 -0.07 -19.53 -20.05
CA ASP A 319 -0.42 -20.95 -20.07
C ASP A 319 -1.82 -21.20 -20.65
N PHE A 320 -1.92 -22.20 -21.52
CA PHE A 320 -3.19 -22.61 -22.09
C PHE A 320 -3.25 -24.08 -22.45
N TYR A 321 -4.48 -24.55 -22.61
CA TYR A 321 -4.76 -25.87 -23.13
C TYR A 321 -5.96 -25.86 -24.10
N GLU A 322 -6.07 -26.92 -24.89
CA GLU A 322 -7.15 -27.13 -25.86
C GLU A 322 -7.52 -28.61 -25.90
N LEU A 323 -8.80 -28.95 -25.70
CA LEU A 323 -9.32 -30.30 -25.87
C LEU A 323 -10.58 -30.28 -26.72
N THR A 324 -10.50 -30.79 -27.96
CA THR A 324 -11.63 -30.76 -28.90
C THR A 324 -11.70 -32.04 -29.73
N MET A 325 -12.91 -32.56 -29.93
CA MET A 325 -13.15 -33.67 -30.86
C MET A 325 -13.20 -33.18 -32.30
N LEU A 326 -12.31 -33.69 -33.16
CA LEU A 326 -12.20 -33.35 -34.58
C LEU A 326 -12.13 -34.63 -35.41
N GLY A 327 -13.09 -34.82 -36.32
CA GLY A 327 -13.07 -35.97 -37.24
C GLY A 327 -13.00 -37.34 -36.56
N GLY A 328 -13.59 -37.48 -35.35
CA GLY A 328 -13.57 -38.71 -34.56
C GLY A 328 -12.30 -38.91 -33.71
N LYS A 329 -11.33 -38.01 -33.78
CA LYS A 329 -10.14 -38.00 -32.93
C LYS A 329 -10.21 -36.88 -31.90
N LEU A 330 -9.63 -37.10 -30.74
CA LEU A 330 -9.43 -36.05 -29.73
C LEU A 330 -8.15 -35.30 -30.05
N LEU A 331 -8.26 -33.99 -30.31
CA LEU A 331 -7.14 -33.07 -30.31
C LEU A 331 -6.86 -32.63 -28.88
N VAL A 332 -5.60 -32.69 -28.48
CA VAL A 332 -5.13 -32.13 -27.20
C VAL A 332 -3.93 -31.25 -27.47
N ALA A 333 -3.97 -30.02 -26.96
CA ALA A 333 -2.84 -29.10 -26.96
C ALA A 333 -2.63 -28.55 -25.55
N ILE A 334 -1.37 -28.31 -25.20
CA ILE A 334 -0.97 -27.50 -24.05
C ILE A 334 0.22 -26.64 -24.47
N GLY A 335 0.25 -25.40 -24.05
CA GLY A 335 1.32 -24.50 -24.40
C GLY A 335 1.46 -23.38 -23.39
N ASP A 336 2.55 -22.67 -23.55
CA ASP A 336 2.92 -21.53 -22.73
C ASP A 336 3.52 -20.46 -23.64
N VAL A 337 3.09 -19.22 -23.46
CA VAL A 337 3.59 -18.04 -24.17
C VAL A 337 4.58 -17.33 -23.27
N ALA A 338 5.76 -17.01 -23.81
CA ALA A 338 6.80 -16.38 -23.01
C ALA A 338 6.33 -15.07 -22.35
N GLY A 339 6.45 -15.01 -21.02
CA GLY A 339 6.15 -13.84 -20.20
C GLY A 339 4.78 -13.87 -19.53
N HIS A 340 4.59 -13.00 -18.54
CA HIS A 340 3.35 -12.86 -17.78
C HIS A 340 2.81 -11.43 -18.01
N SER A 341 1.75 -11.26 -18.80
CA SER A 341 1.07 -9.98 -18.99
C SER A 341 -0.27 -10.16 -19.71
N LEU A 342 -1.11 -9.11 -19.72
CA LEU A 342 -2.32 -9.09 -20.55
C LEU A 342 -2.02 -9.31 -22.04
N HIS A 343 -0.85 -8.85 -22.50
CA HIS A 343 -0.37 -9.10 -23.86
C HIS A 343 -0.08 -10.58 -24.11
N ALA A 344 0.58 -11.27 -23.16
CA ALA A 344 0.83 -12.71 -23.23
C ALA A 344 -0.48 -13.51 -23.33
N ALA A 345 -1.51 -13.16 -22.56
CA ALA A 345 -2.85 -13.74 -22.68
C ALA A 345 -3.50 -13.53 -24.06
N THR A 346 -3.25 -12.38 -24.69
CA THR A 346 -3.75 -12.09 -26.04
C THR A 346 -3.06 -12.97 -27.08
N VAL A 347 -1.73 -13.08 -27.01
CA VAL A 347 -0.92 -13.97 -27.85
C VAL A 347 -1.35 -15.43 -27.66
N MET A 348 -1.55 -15.86 -26.42
CA MET A 348 -2.06 -17.18 -26.07
C MET A 348 -3.38 -17.47 -26.78
N ALA A 349 -4.32 -16.52 -26.74
CA ALA A 349 -5.59 -16.66 -27.43
C ALA A 349 -5.40 -16.79 -28.94
N GLU A 350 -4.56 -15.96 -29.57
CA GLU A 350 -4.28 -16.05 -31.00
C GLU A 350 -3.68 -17.39 -31.40
N VAL A 351 -2.67 -17.87 -30.65
CA VAL A 351 -2.02 -19.17 -30.88
C VAL A 351 -3.03 -20.30 -30.73
N ARG A 352 -3.82 -20.31 -29.65
CA ARG A 352 -4.84 -21.32 -29.39
C ARG A 352 -5.89 -21.38 -30.50
N HIS A 353 -6.39 -20.24 -30.97
CA HIS A 353 -7.34 -20.19 -32.09
C HIS A 353 -6.71 -20.62 -33.41
N ALA A 354 -5.45 -20.28 -33.67
CA ALA A 354 -4.72 -20.73 -34.85
C ALA A 354 -4.54 -22.27 -34.86
N VAL A 355 -4.16 -22.85 -33.72
CA VAL A 355 -4.10 -24.33 -33.55
C VAL A 355 -5.44 -24.95 -33.91
N ARG A 356 -6.53 -24.43 -33.34
CA ARG A 356 -7.89 -24.94 -33.61
C ARG A 356 -8.24 -24.83 -35.09
N ALA A 357 -8.01 -23.66 -35.70
CA ALA A 357 -8.34 -23.43 -37.10
C ALA A 357 -7.61 -24.40 -38.05
N TYR A 358 -6.29 -24.55 -37.89
CA TYR A 358 -5.51 -25.47 -38.72
C TYR A 358 -5.81 -26.94 -38.43
N ALA A 359 -6.13 -27.31 -37.19
CA ALA A 359 -6.53 -28.67 -36.87
C ALA A 359 -7.90 -29.03 -37.47
N VAL A 360 -8.84 -28.07 -37.55
CA VAL A 360 -10.16 -28.26 -38.19
C VAL A 360 -10.02 -28.56 -39.69
N GLU A 361 -8.98 -28.06 -40.36
CA GLU A 361 -8.68 -28.41 -41.76
C GLU A 361 -8.21 -29.86 -41.95
N GLY A 362 -7.96 -30.61 -40.86
CA GLY A 362 -7.55 -32.01 -40.89
C GLY A 362 -6.03 -32.22 -41.01
N HIS A 363 -5.23 -31.18 -40.80
CA HIS A 363 -3.76 -31.28 -40.80
C HIS A 363 -3.26 -32.14 -39.62
N PRO A 364 -2.19 -32.94 -39.80
CA PRO A 364 -1.55 -33.64 -38.69
C PRO A 364 -0.81 -32.66 -37.76
N PRO A 365 -0.54 -33.06 -36.49
CA PRO A 365 0.07 -32.19 -35.48
C PRO A 365 1.33 -31.44 -35.92
N GLY A 366 2.30 -32.09 -36.58
CA GLY A 366 3.51 -31.41 -37.03
C GLY A 366 3.27 -30.35 -38.11
N THR A 367 2.28 -30.59 -38.99
CA THR A 367 1.84 -29.59 -39.97
C THR A 367 1.15 -28.42 -39.29
N VAL A 368 0.28 -28.68 -38.31
CA VAL A 368 -0.35 -27.62 -37.50
C VAL A 368 0.71 -26.78 -36.81
N LEU A 369 1.70 -27.37 -36.13
CA LEU A 369 2.80 -26.62 -35.51
C LEU A 369 3.59 -25.79 -36.52
N SER A 370 3.81 -26.30 -37.73
CA SER A 370 4.52 -25.57 -38.79
C SER A 370 3.72 -24.36 -39.27
N LEU A 371 2.40 -24.50 -39.41
CA LEU A 371 1.49 -23.41 -39.79
C LEU A 371 1.38 -22.36 -38.67
N VAL A 372 1.23 -22.79 -37.42
CA VAL A 372 1.23 -21.88 -36.25
C VAL A 372 2.57 -21.15 -36.13
N ASN A 373 3.70 -21.83 -36.33
CA ASN A 373 5.02 -21.20 -36.32
C ASN A 373 5.15 -20.13 -37.41
N ARG A 374 4.63 -20.40 -38.62
CA ARG A 374 4.59 -19.42 -39.70
C ARG A 374 3.67 -18.25 -39.36
N PHE A 375 2.50 -18.52 -38.78
CA PHE A 375 1.57 -17.51 -38.29
C PHE A 375 2.25 -16.58 -37.29
N MET A 376 2.84 -17.13 -36.22
CA MET A 376 3.55 -16.35 -35.20
C MET A 376 4.69 -15.53 -35.82
N ARG A 377 5.52 -16.11 -36.67
CA ARG A 377 6.60 -15.36 -37.34
C ARG A 377 6.14 -14.22 -38.25
N THR A 378 4.90 -14.28 -38.72
CA THR A 378 4.35 -13.28 -39.65
C THR A 378 3.57 -12.21 -38.91
N VAL A 379 2.76 -12.60 -37.92
CA VAL A 379 1.80 -11.74 -37.22
C VAL A 379 2.30 -11.30 -35.85
N LEU A 380 3.11 -12.14 -35.20
CA LEU A 380 3.62 -11.97 -33.83
C LEU A 380 5.16 -12.10 -33.78
N PRO A 381 5.93 -11.29 -34.53
CA PRO A 381 7.36 -11.54 -34.79
C PRO A 381 8.29 -11.37 -33.58
N ALA A 382 7.82 -10.76 -32.50
CA ALA A 382 8.59 -10.58 -31.26
C ALA A 382 8.31 -11.68 -30.22
N GLU A 383 7.33 -12.55 -30.49
CA GLU A 383 6.82 -13.51 -29.51
C GLU A 383 7.35 -14.92 -29.76
N SER A 384 7.48 -15.69 -28.68
CA SER A 384 7.77 -17.11 -28.71
C SER A 384 6.86 -17.86 -27.76
N ALA A 385 6.66 -19.14 -28.03
CA ALA A 385 5.81 -19.99 -27.21
C ALA A 385 6.29 -21.44 -27.25
N THR A 386 6.04 -22.16 -26.16
CA THR A 386 6.08 -23.62 -26.13
C THR A 386 4.72 -24.19 -26.50
N LEU A 387 4.68 -25.32 -27.19
CA LEU A 387 3.42 -26.02 -27.48
C LEU A 387 3.66 -27.51 -27.67
N CYS A 388 2.92 -28.34 -26.95
CA CYS A 388 2.77 -29.77 -27.22
C CYS A 388 1.36 -30.03 -27.76
N LEU A 389 1.27 -30.73 -28.89
CA LEU A 389 0.03 -30.99 -29.61
C LEU A 389 -0.03 -32.45 -30.02
N PHE A 390 -1.15 -33.11 -29.79
CA PHE A 390 -1.36 -34.45 -30.32
C PHE A 390 -2.81 -34.71 -30.71
N THR A 391 -2.98 -35.72 -31.56
CA THR A 391 -4.29 -36.31 -31.86
C THR A 391 -4.33 -37.73 -31.32
N LEU A 392 -5.42 -38.08 -30.64
CA LEU A 392 -5.71 -39.41 -30.11
C LEU A 392 -6.94 -39.98 -30.82
N ASP A 393 -6.83 -41.18 -31.37
CA ASP A 393 -7.99 -41.98 -31.74
C ASP A 393 -8.51 -42.75 -30.50
N PRO A 394 -9.70 -42.42 -29.97
CA PRO A 394 -10.22 -43.05 -28.75
C PRO A 394 -10.44 -44.55 -28.89
N ALA A 395 -10.74 -45.05 -30.09
CA ALA A 395 -11.04 -46.45 -30.32
C ALA A 395 -9.76 -47.31 -30.26
N THR A 396 -8.70 -46.86 -30.92
CA THR A 396 -7.45 -47.61 -31.05
C THR A 396 -6.43 -47.27 -29.95
N GLY A 397 -6.51 -46.07 -29.39
CA GLY A 397 -5.49 -45.49 -28.53
C GLY A 397 -4.30 -44.93 -29.31
N ALA A 398 -4.37 -44.87 -30.64
CA ALA A 398 -3.28 -44.39 -31.47
C ALA A 398 -3.10 -42.87 -31.29
N VAL A 399 -1.86 -42.46 -31.02
CA VAL A 399 -1.46 -41.07 -30.82
C VAL A 399 -0.43 -40.68 -31.86
N ARG A 400 -0.63 -39.50 -32.44
CA ARG A 400 0.39 -38.77 -33.20
C ARG A 400 0.62 -37.44 -32.49
N MET A 401 1.88 -37.15 -32.13
CA MET A 401 2.26 -36.04 -31.25
C MET A 401 3.40 -35.23 -31.86
N ALA A 402 3.32 -33.91 -31.73
CA ALA A 402 4.38 -32.99 -32.10
C ALA A 402 4.60 -31.99 -30.94
N SER A 403 5.83 -31.51 -30.80
CA SER A 403 6.18 -30.51 -29.78
C SER A 403 7.02 -29.39 -30.37
N ALA A 404 6.86 -28.20 -29.81
CA ALA A 404 7.63 -27.01 -30.06
C ALA A 404 8.22 -26.52 -28.74
N GLY A 405 9.35 -27.09 -28.32
CA GLY A 405 10.08 -26.70 -27.10
C GLY A 405 9.34 -26.92 -25.78
N HIS A 406 8.18 -27.58 -25.79
CA HIS A 406 7.41 -27.86 -24.58
C HIS A 406 8.01 -29.02 -23.77
N LEU A 407 7.73 -29.02 -22.46
CA LEU A 407 8.21 -30.06 -21.54
C LEU A 407 7.72 -31.46 -21.93
N PRO A 408 8.52 -32.50 -21.62
CA PRO A 408 8.22 -33.87 -22.06
C PRO A 408 6.95 -34.40 -21.38
N PRO A 409 5.91 -34.82 -22.13
CA PRO A 409 4.73 -35.44 -21.54
C PRO A 409 5.06 -36.72 -20.79
N LEU A 410 4.36 -36.99 -19.69
CA LEU A 410 4.55 -38.19 -18.88
C LEU A 410 3.51 -39.25 -19.24
N LEU A 411 3.95 -40.44 -19.63
CA LEU A 411 3.08 -41.60 -19.86
C LEU A 411 3.26 -42.62 -18.74
N ARG A 412 2.16 -42.90 -18.02
CA ARG A 412 2.05 -43.98 -17.04
C ARG A 412 1.28 -45.15 -17.63
N THR A 413 1.87 -46.33 -17.54
CA THR A 413 1.25 -47.62 -17.88
C THR A 413 1.26 -48.54 -16.66
N ALA A 414 0.72 -49.77 -16.77
CA ALA A 414 0.59 -50.69 -15.64
C ALA A 414 1.93 -51.07 -14.94
N GLY A 415 3.08 -50.86 -15.58
CA GLY A 415 4.39 -51.22 -15.01
C GLY A 415 5.49 -50.18 -15.20
N GLU A 416 5.20 -49.02 -15.78
CA GLU A 416 6.22 -48.03 -16.10
C GLU A 416 5.63 -46.61 -16.13
N VAL A 417 6.39 -45.67 -15.58
CA VAL A 417 6.20 -44.23 -15.75
C VAL A 417 7.39 -43.73 -16.57
N LYS A 418 7.13 -43.13 -17.74
CA LYS A 418 8.19 -42.63 -18.63
C LYS A 418 7.86 -41.28 -19.24
N PHE A 419 8.88 -40.48 -19.44
CA PHE A 419 8.79 -39.24 -20.20
C PHE A 419 8.88 -39.52 -21.70
N LEU A 420 7.92 -39.00 -22.45
CA LEU A 420 7.94 -38.96 -23.91
C LEU A 420 8.79 -37.77 -24.35
N GLN A 421 9.63 -37.94 -25.39
CA GLN A 421 10.48 -36.86 -25.89
C GLN A 421 10.11 -36.44 -27.32
N PRO A 422 8.93 -35.82 -27.53
CA PRO A 422 8.67 -35.12 -28.76
C PRO A 422 9.62 -33.92 -28.83
N ARG A 423 10.55 -33.93 -29.79
CA ARG A 423 11.54 -32.86 -29.96
C ARG A 423 10.99 -31.79 -30.89
N GLY A 424 11.44 -30.55 -30.72
CA GLY A 424 11.22 -29.49 -31.71
C GLY A 424 11.60 -28.12 -31.17
N PRO A 425 12.02 -27.18 -32.04
CA PRO A 425 12.30 -25.80 -31.65
C PRO A 425 11.03 -25.09 -31.15
N LEU A 426 11.18 -24.05 -30.31
CA LEU A 426 10.08 -23.17 -29.90
C LEU A 426 9.31 -22.61 -31.09
N LEU A 427 8.05 -22.25 -30.89
CA LEU A 427 7.32 -21.45 -31.87
C LEU A 427 7.92 -20.04 -31.95
N GLY A 428 7.81 -19.41 -33.13
CA GLY A 428 8.45 -18.12 -33.43
C GLY A 428 9.87 -18.25 -34.00
N ILE A 429 10.51 -19.43 -33.86
CA ILE A 429 11.87 -19.66 -34.33
C ILE A 429 11.88 -20.25 -35.75
N ASN A 430 12.80 -19.76 -36.60
CA ASN A 430 13.03 -20.29 -37.93
C ASN A 430 14.02 -21.47 -37.90
N ALA A 431 13.55 -22.64 -37.50
CA ALA A 431 14.34 -23.86 -37.46
C ALA A 431 13.55 -25.06 -38.01
N SER A 432 14.27 -26.09 -38.47
CA SER A 432 13.67 -27.34 -38.93
C SER A 432 13.01 -28.08 -37.76
N ARG A 433 11.85 -28.71 -38.03
CA ARG A 433 11.10 -29.50 -37.06
C ARG A 433 11.20 -30.99 -37.41
N PRO A 434 11.34 -31.89 -36.43
CA PRO A 434 11.34 -33.33 -36.68
C PRO A 434 9.93 -33.84 -37.00
N ASP A 435 9.86 -35.09 -37.44
CA ASP A 435 8.59 -35.79 -37.69
C ASP A 435 7.82 -36.05 -36.39
N ASP A 436 6.50 -36.25 -36.54
CA ASP A 436 5.59 -36.53 -35.42
C ASP A 436 5.97 -37.84 -34.72
N LEU A 437 5.95 -37.82 -33.38
CA LEU A 437 6.09 -39.01 -32.55
C LEU A 437 4.78 -39.81 -32.57
N GLU A 438 4.86 -41.08 -32.98
CA GLU A 438 3.71 -41.99 -33.01
C GLU A 438 3.84 -43.07 -31.93
N PHE A 439 2.76 -43.30 -31.18
CA PHE A 439 2.69 -44.37 -30.18
C PHE A 439 1.23 -44.76 -29.91
N THR A 440 1.01 -45.73 -29.04
CA THR A 440 -0.34 -46.14 -28.63
C THR A 440 -0.45 -46.09 -27.11
N ILE A 441 -1.50 -45.46 -26.61
CA ILE A 441 -1.85 -45.49 -25.18
C ILE A 441 -2.60 -46.81 -24.93
N PRO A 442 -2.05 -47.74 -24.12
CA PRO A 442 -2.76 -48.97 -23.77
C PRO A 442 -4.00 -48.66 -22.90
N ALA A 443 -4.95 -49.59 -22.83
CA ALA A 443 -6.06 -49.48 -21.89
C ALA A 443 -5.54 -49.35 -20.45
N GLY A 444 -6.13 -48.44 -19.67
CA GLY A 444 -5.66 -48.02 -18.34
C GLY A 444 -4.41 -47.12 -18.34
N GLY A 445 -3.82 -46.84 -19.52
CA GLY A 445 -2.70 -45.92 -19.66
C GLY A 445 -3.13 -44.47 -19.41
N THR A 446 -2.32 -43.72 -18.66
CA THR A 446 -2.57 -42.32 -18.32
C THR A 446 -1.45 -41.44 -18.88
N LEU A 447 -1.80 -40.45 -19.68
CA LEU A 447 -0.89 -39.44 -20.21
C LEU A 447 -1.10 -38.13 -19.45
N VAL A 448 -0.01 -37.48 -19.05
CA VAL A 448 -0.02 -36.19 -18.33
C VAL A 448 0.81 -35.19 -19.11
N LEU A 449 0.21 -34.03 -19.39
CA LEU A 449 0.87 -32.87 -19.93
C LEU A 449 0.77 -31.74 -18.91
N TYR A 450 1.80 -30.90 -18.84
CA TYR A 450 1.92 -29.89 -17.81
C TYR A 450 2.82 -28.76 -18.27
N THR A 451 2.58 -27.56 -17.75
CA THR A 451 3.45 -26.39 -17.94
C THR A 451 4.55 -26.38 -16.90
N ASP A 452 5.55 -25.53 -17.12
CA ASP A 452 6.75 -25.44 -16.29
C ASP A 452 6.47 -25.01 -14.85
N GLY A 453 5.44 -24.20 -14.58
CA GLY A 453 5.02 -23.86 -13.23
C GLY A 453 4.79 -25.07 -12.31
N LEU A 454 4.48 -26.25 -12.86
CA LEU A 454 4.32 -27.47 -12.08
C LEU A 454 5.64 -27.98 -11.51
N VAL A 455 6.73 -27.89 -12.27
CA VAL A 455 8.00 -28.58 -12.01
C VAL A 455 9.20 -27.64 -11.81
N GLU A 456 9.14 -26.41 -12.30
CA GLU A 456 10.24 -25.45 -12.26
C GLU A 456 10.24 -24.62 -10.98
N ARG A 457 11.42 -24.44 -10.37
CA ARG A 457 11.59 -23.60 -9.18
C ARG A 457 12.85 -22.77 -9.34
N ARG A 458 12.83 -21.53 -8.82
CA ARG A 458 13.97 -20.59 -8.91
C ARG A 458 15.27 -21.13 -8.31
N ASP A 459 15.15 -21.92 -7.24
CA ASP A 459 16.30 -22.40 -6.44
C ASP A 459 16.61 -23.90 -6.65
N SER A 460 16.02 -24.56 -7.65
CA SER A 460 16.29 -25.98 -7.90
C SER A 460 16.32 -26.33 -9.38
N ASP A 461 17.13 -27.33 -9.71
CA ASP A 461 17.21 -27.86 -11.07
C ASP A 461 15.89 -28.53 -11.51
N ILE A 462 15.52 -28.37 -12.78
CA ILE A 462 14.26 -28.87 -13.34
C ILE A 462 14.15 -30.40 -13.27
N ASP A 463 15.29 -31.10 -13.36
CA ASP A 463 15.37 -32.55 -13.24
C ASP A 463 14.85 -33.06 -11.89
N VAL A 464 14.97 -32.25 -10.83
CA VAL A 464 14.42 -32.58 -9.51
C VAL A 464 12.89 -32.56 -9.55
N GLY A 465 12.32 -31.53 -10.17
CA GLY A 465 10.87 -31.39 -10.37
C GLY A 465 10.29 -32.50 -11.24
N LEU A 466 10.95 -32.81 -12.37
CA LEU A 466 10.56 -33.93 -13.24
C LEU A 466 10.61 -35.28 -12.51
N SER A 467 11.66 -35.50 -11.71
CA SER A 467 11.78 -36.71 -10.90
C SER A 467 10.68 -36.80 -9.83
N ALA A 468 10.29 -35.68 -9.24
CA ALA A 468 9.19 -35.62 -8.28
C ALA A 468 7.83 -35.91 -8.95
N LEU A 469 7.58 -35.33 -10.12
CA LEU A 469 6.38 -35.60 -10.91
C LEU A 469 6.26 -37.08 -11.28
N SER A 470 7.36 -37.69 -11.75
CA SER A 470 7.38 -39.11 -12.09
C SER A 470 7.01 -40.01 -10.89
N ARG A 471 7.51 -39.69 -9.69
CA ARG A 471 7.13 -40.40 -8.46
C ARG A 471 5.66 -40.18 -8.09
N ALA A 472 5.18 -38.95 -8.14
CA ALA A 472 3.81 -38.59 -7.79
C ALA A 472 2.79 -39.25 -8.74
N ALA A 473 3.13 -39.39 -10.02
CA ALA A 473 2.29 -39.99 -11.04
C ALA A 473 2.32 -41.53 -11.08
N ALA A 474 3.09 -42.19 -10.21
CA ALA A 474 3.11 -43.66 -10.12
C ALA A 474 1.73 -44.23 -9.73
N GLU A 475 1.04 -43.50 -8.84
CA GLU A 475 -0.34 -43.76 -8.43
C GLU A 475 -1.27 -42.78 -9.15
N VAL A 476 -2.38 -43.29 -9.67
CA VAL A 476 -3.39 -42.51 -10.39
C VAL A 476 -4.76 -42.85 -9.83
N GLU A 477 -5.48 -41.84 -9.36
CA GLU A 477 -6.82 -41.93 -8.78
C GLU A 477 -7.86 -42.40 -9.78
N SER A 478 -8.99 -42.89 -9.27
CA SER A 478 -10.14 -43.24 -10.11
C SER A 478 -10.80 -42.01 -10.76
N ASN A 479 -10.69 -40.84 -10.14
CA ASN A 479 -11.05 -39.55 -10.74
C ASN A 479 -9.76 -38.83 -11.17
N LEU A 480 -9.70 -38.34 -12.41
CA LEU A 480 -8.51 -37.63 -12.88
C LEU A 480 -8.42 -36.19 -12.37
N ASP A 481 -9.54 -35.59 -11.95
CA ASP A 481 -9.51 -34.27 -11.31
C ASP A 481 -8.76 -34.34 -9.97
N ASP A 482 -9.12 -35.29 -9.10
CA ASP A 482 -8.42 -35.55 -7.83
C ASP A 482 -6.92 -35.87 -8.04
N PHE A 483 -6.59 -36.56 -9.14
CA PHE A 483 -5.21 -36.83 -9.52
C PHE A 483 -4.45 -35.54 -9.85
N CYS A 484 -5.02 -34.66 -10.67
CA CYS A 484 -4.43 -33.38 -11.02
C CYS A 484 -4.26 -32.47 -9.78
N GLU A 485 -5.28 -32.39 -8.91
CA GLU A 485 -5.21 -31.66 -7.65
C GLU A 485 -4.06 -32.15 -6.76
N ARG A 486 -3.92 -33.48 -6.61
CA ARG A 486 -2.81 -34.05 -5.83
C ARG A 486 -1.45 -33.75 -6.44
N LEU A 487 -1.31 -33.83 -7.77
CA LEU A 487 -0.05 -33.48 -8.43
C LEU A 487 0.35 -32.05 -8.10
N VAL A 488 -0.57 -31.10 -8.21
CA VAL A 488 -0.29 -29.71 -7.86
C VAL A 488 0.01 -29.55 -6.38
N LEU A 489 -0.78 -30.11 -5.48
CA LEU A 489 -0.53 -30.00 -4.03
C LEU A 489 0.81 -30.59 -3.58
N GLN A 490 1.30 -31.64 -4.23
CA GLN A 490 2.59 -32.26 -3.90
C GLN A 490 3.78 -31.54 -4.52
N LEU A 491 3.58 -30.91 -5.68
CA LEU A 491 4.66 -30.32 -6.45
C LEU A 491 4.76 -28.82 -6.23
N ALA A 492 3.64 -28.08 -6.24
CA ALA A 492 3.57 -26.67 -5.89
C ALA A 492 4.02 -26.50 -4.43
N GLY A 493 5.18 -25.88 -4.22
CA GLY A 493 5.78 -25.76 -2.89
C GLY A 493 4.95 -24.87 -1.95
N SER A 494 5.33 -24.80 -0.67
CA SER A 494 4.63 -24.00 0.35
C SER A 494 4.77 -22.47 0.22
N GLY A 495 5.34 -21.96 -0.89
CA GLY A 495 5.65 -20.54 -1.10
C GLY A 495 4.76 -19.87 -2.15
N PRO A 496 4.89 -18.54 -2.35
CA PRO A 496 4.15 -17.83 -3.39
C PRO A 496 4.45 -18.41 -4.77
N GLN A 497 3.39 -18.76 -5.49
CA GLN A 497 3.48 -19.34 -6.81
C GLN A 497 3.98 -18.32 -7.83
N ALA A 498 5.12 -18.63 -8.47
CA ALA A 498 5.81 -17.72 -9.37
C ALA A 498 5.26 -17.75 -10.81
N ASP A 499 4.59 -18.82 -11.20
CA ASP A 499 4.06 -19.01 -12.56
C ASP A 499 2.73 -19.80 -12.55
N ASP A 500 1.99 -19.68 -13.64
CA ASP A 500 0.76 -20.43 -13.86
C ASP A 500 1.05 -21.94 -13.93
N ILE A 501 0.07 -22.75 -13.53
CA ILE A 501 0.10 -24.20 -13.71
C ILE A 501 -1.11 -24.60 -14.54
N ALA A 502 -0.86 -25.22 -15.68
CA ALA A 502 -1.82 -26.04 -16.38
C ALA A 502 -1.41 -27.51 -16.29
N VAL A 503 -2.33 -28.38 -15.92
CA VAL A 503 -2.17 -29.84 -15.97
C VAL A 503 -3.32 -30.46 -16.75
N VAL A 504 -3.00 -31.26 -17.76
CA VAL A 504 -3.96 -32.03 -18.55
C VAL A 504 -3.64 -33.51 -18.39
N ALA A 505 -4.54 -34.26 -17.76
CA ALA A 505 -4.47 -35.70 -17.62
C ALA A 505 -5.51 -36.40 -18.50
N LEU A 506 -5.10 -37.49 -19.14
CA LEU A 506 -5.95 -38.30 -20.00
C LEU A 506 -5.72 -39.78 -19.70
N ARG A 507 -6.80 -40.53 -19.44
CA ARG A 507 -6.73 -41.98 -19.25
C ARG A 507 -7.63 -42.71 -20.24
N ARG A 508 -7.06 -43.69 -20.95
CA ARG A 508 -7.84 -44.61 -21.78
C ARG A 508 -8.51 -45.65 -20.88
N ALA A 509 -9.83 -45.83 -21.02
CA ALA A 509 -10.61 -46.81 -20.27
C ALA A 509 -10.28 -48.26 -20.65
#